data_AF-A0A368TD78-F1
#
_entry.id   AF-A0A368TD78-F1
#
_cell.length_a   1.000
_cell.length_b   1.000
_cell.length_c   1.000
_cell.angle_alpha   90.00
_cell.angle_beta   90.00
_cell.angle_gamma   90.00
#
_symmetry.space_group_name_H-M   'P 1'
#
loop_
_entity.id
_entity.type
_entity.pdbx_description
1 polymer ?
#
loop_
_entity_poly.entity_id
_entity_poly.type
_entity_poly.pdbx_seq_one_letter_code
_entity_poly.pdbx_strand_id
1 'polypeptide(L)'
;MMYDHSQTIGFFDLETQYLFEDIEPRWKQMRWREKSTIRDTLTKKLRLAVAGLMDHEGDVKFFTEDNIEELFNALESVDLIIGHNLLMFDYIVLSSYYSSMDVVEKFQEKTFDTLKELEKVTGIWTGLEDLGQLNLRSHKSEDTLKIPEMWRDGKHDEVKAYLRTDLEITKGIYDYGKTRGELKYTYKEYGEIKGVRTVKVHW
;
A
#
# COMPACT_ATOMS: atom_id res chain seq x y z
N MET A 1 32.31 -20.22 6.72
CA MET A 1 31.52 -18.98 6.79
C MET A 1 30.07 -19.39 6.72
N MET A 2 29.40 -19.49 7.85
CA MET A 2 27.99 -19.83 7.90
C MET A 2 27.35 -18.97 8.97
N TYR A 3 26.47 -18.08 8.52
CA TYR A 3 25.18 -17.69 9.08
C TYR A 3 24.79 -16.42 8.30
N ASP A 4 24.24 -16.59 7.11
CA ASP A 4 23.43 -15.53 6.53
C ASP A 4 22.01 -15.77 7.06
N HIS A 5 21.60 -14.98 8.04
CA HIS A 5 20.20 -14.97 8.45
C HIS A 5 19.46 -14.34 7.27
N SER A 6 18.76 -15.16 6.49
CA SER A 6 17.88 -14.67 5.44
C SER A 6 16.93 -13.65 6.07
N GLN A 7 17.11 -12.38 5.75
CA GLN A 7 16.23 -11.30 6.19
C GLN A 7 14.78 -11.71 5.90
N THR A 8 13.94 -11.72 6.94
CA THR A 8 12.52 -12.02 6.80
C THR A 8 11.80 -10.83 6.19
N ILE A 9 11.17 -11.03 5.04
CA ILE A 9 10.46 -9.99 4.29
C ILE A 9 8.96 -10.26 4.39
N GLY A 10 8.20 -9.23 4.74
CA GLY A 10 6.73 -9.24 4.65
C GLY A 10 6.25 -8.19 3.65
N PHE A 11 5.46 -8.60 2.66
CA PHE A 11 4.73 -7.69 1.79
C PHE A 11 3.42 -7.33 2.47
N PHE A 12 3.16 -6.03 2.62
CA PHE A 12 2.04 -5.53 3.40
C PHE A 12 1.20 -4.55 2.59
N ASP A 13 -0.13 -4.64 2.80
CA ASP A 13 -1.14 -3.73 2.26
C ASP A 13 -2.43 -3.86 3.10
N LEU A 14 -3.31 -2.87 3.04
CA LEU A 14 -4.63 -2.93 3.68
C LEU A 14 -5.76 -2.29 2.85
N GLU A 15 -6.97 -2.78 3.12
CA GLU A 15 -8.22 -2.21 2.66
C GLU A 15 -8.97 -1.53 3.79
N THR A 16 -9.79 -0.54 3.44
CA THR A 16 -10.52 0.29 4.42
C THR A 16 -12.02 0.05 4.40
N GLN A 17 -12.70 0.31 5.52
CA GLN A 17 -14.16 0.17 5.60
C GLN A 17 -14.91 1.35 4.99
N TYR A 18 -14.26 2.50 4.83
CA TYR A 18 -14.86 3.74 4.33
C TYR A 18 -13.94 4.45 3.34
N LEU A 19 -14.55 5.15 2.39
CA LEU A 19 -13.88 6.12 1.52
C LEU A 19 -13.82 7.49 2.19
N PHE A 20 -12.94 8.37 1.71
CA PHE A 20 -12.91 9.77 2.16
C PHE A 20 -14.27 10.47 2.00
N GLU A 21 -15.00 10.17 0.92
CA GLU A 21 -16.34 10.73 0.64
C GLU A 21 -17.45 10.20 1.55
N ASP A 22 -17.25 9.04 2.17
CA ASP A 22 -18.16 8.52 3.20
C ASP A 22 -18.06 9.38 4.49
N ILE A 23 -16.89 9.98 4.74
CA ILE A 23 -16.56 10.72 5.96
C ILE A 23 -16.69 12.23 5.79
N GLU A 24 -16.22 12.76 4.66
CA GLU A 24 -16.38 14.15 4.25
C GLU A 24 -17.11 14.16 2.89
N PRO A 25 -18.44 14.34 2.87
CA PRO A 25 -19.22 14.31 1.64
C PRO A 25 -18.78 15.34 0.59
N ARG A 26 -18.09 16.42 1.02
CA ARG A 26 -17.55 17.41 0.08
C ARG A 26 -16.21 17.04 -0.53
N TRP A 27 -15.63 15.90 -0.16
CA TRP A 27 -14.28 15.49 -0.55
C TRP A 27 -14.02 15.63 -2.05
N LYS A 28 -14.97 15.22 -2.90
CA LYS A 28 -14.81 15.32 -4.36
C LYS A 28 -14.77 16.76 -4.88
N GLN A 29 -15.40 17.72 -4.19
CA GLN A 29 -15.41 19.13 -4.61
C GLN A 29 -14.27 19.97 -3.99
N MET A 30 -13.53 19.42 -3.02
CA MET A 30 -12.43 20.14 -2.37
C MET A 30 -11.21 20.29 -3.28
N ARG A 31 -10.55 21.45 -3.19
CA ARG A 31 -9.25 21.67 -3.86
C ARG A 31 -8.16 20.88 -3.17
N TRP A 32 -7.08 20.58 -3.92
CA TRP A 32 -5.95 19.79 -3.41
C TRP A 32 -5.33 20.36 -2.12
N ARG A 33 -5.24 21.69 -1.99
CA ARG A 33 -4.70 22.35 -0.79
C ARG A 33 -5.55 22.06 0.45
N GLU A 34 -6.87 22.12 0.29
CA GLU A 34 -7.81 21.86 1.38
C GLU A 34 -7.79 20.38 1.77
N LYS A 35 -7.74 19.48 0.78
CA LYS A 35 -7.55 18.05 1.01
C LYS A 35 -6.28 17.78 1.81
N SER A 36 -5.16 18.38 1.40
CA SER A 36 -3.86 18.18 2.05
C SER A 36 -3.85 18.56 3.54
N THR A 37 -4.67 19.55 3.95
CA THR A 37 -4.72 19.98 5.36
C THR A 37 -5.46 19.00 6.26
N ILE A 38 -6.45 18.27 5.73
CA ILE A 38 -7.32 17.40 6.54
C ILE A 38 -7.12 15.91 6.25
N ARG A 39 -6.36 15.56 5.20
CA ARG A 39 -6.21 14.20 4.69
C ARG A 39 -5.92 13.21 5.81
N ASP A 40 -4.83 13.39 6.56
CA ASP A 40 -4.40 12.39 7.55
C ASP A 40 -5.41 12.24 8.69
N THR A 41 -6.08 13.34 9.07
CA THR A 41 -7.19 13.33 10.03
C THR A 41 -8.37 12.51 9.51
N LEU A 42 -8.66 12.54 8.22
CA LEU A 42 -9.69 11.70 7.60
C LEU A 42 -9.22 10.26 7.41
N THR A 43 -7.95 10.04 7.03
CA THR A 43 -7.36 8.70 6.85
C THR A 43 -7.50 7.86 8.11
N LYS A 44 -7.25 8.45 9.29
CA LYS A 44 -7.47 7.80 10.60
C LYS A 44 -8.91 7.37 10.88
N LYS A 45 -9.88 7.85 10.09
CA LYS A 45 -11.31 7.54 10.25
C LYS A 45 -11.82 6.52 9.22
N LEU A 46 -11.00 6.13 8.24
CA LEU A 46 -11.40 5.18 7.18
C LEU A 46 -11.64 3.77 7.74
N ARG A 47 -11.03 3.45 8.88
CA ARG A 47 -11.04 2.15 9.58
C ARG A 47 -10.51 0.99 8.74
N LEU A 48 -9.90 0.03 9.41
CA LEU A 48 -9.39 -1.18 8.79
C LEU A 48 -10.56 -2.10 8.37
N ALA A 49 -10.68 -2.44 7.08
CA ALA A 49 -11.52 -3.55 6.65
C ALA A 49 -10.73 -4.86 6.83
N VAL A 50 -9.66 -5.01 6.06
CA VAL A 50 -8.76 -6.16 6.13
C VAL A 50 -7.33 -5.73 5.79
N ALA A 51 -6.35 -6.24 6.52
CA ALA A 51 -4.94 -6.10 6.23
C ALA A 51 -4.39 -7.46 5.79
N GLY A 52 -3.36 -7.46 4.95
CA GLY A 52 -2.70 -8.66 4.48
C GLY A 52 -1.19 -8.56 4.66
N LEU A 53 -0.59 -9.58 5.24
CA LEU A 53 0.86 -9.74 5.30
C LEU A 53 1.23 -11.03 4.56
N MET A 54 1.89 -10.88 3.43
CA MET A 54 2.37 -11.98 2.59
C MET A 54 3.86 -12.21 2.81
N ASP A 55 4.28 -13.45 2.99
CA ASP A 55 5.70 -13.79 2.99
C ASP A 55 6.29 -13.85 1.58
N HIS A 56 7.56 -14.21 1.46
CA HIS A 56 8.25 -14.25 0.17
C HIS A 56 7.82 -15.46 -0.69
N GLU A 57 7.22 -16.46 -0.06
CA GLU A 57 6.74 -17.71 -0.64
C GLU A 57 5.34 -17.54 -1.22
N GLY A 58 4.62 -16.50 -0.79
CA GLY A 58 3.29 -16.11 -1.29
C GLY A 58 2.15 -16.53 -0.37
N ASP A 59 2.46 -16.99 0.84
CA ASP A 59 1.46 -17.30 1.87
C ASP A 59 1.01 -16.00 2.53
N VAL A 60 -0.30 -15.77 2.55
CA VAL A 60 -0.89 -14.52 3.06
C VAL A 60 -1.63 -14.79 4.36
N LYS A 61 -1.33 -13.99 5.39
CA LYS A 61 -2.13 -13.89 6.61
C LYS A 61 -3.00 -12.64 6.53
N PHE A 62 -4.30 -12.81 6.78
CA PHE A 62 -5.27 -11.72 6.78
C PHE A 62 -5.68 -11.35 8.20
N PHE A 63 -5.84 -10.05 8.44
CA PHE A 63 -6.19 -9.47 9.72
C PHE A 63 -7.32 -8.47 9.55
N THR A 64 -8.20 -8.35 10.53
CA THR A 64 -9.31 -7.40 10.61
C THR A 64 -9.19 -6.59 11.91
N GLU A 65 -10.12 -5.67 12.16
CA GLU A 65 -10.15 -4.96 13.46
C GLU A 65 -10.20 -5.92 14.66
N ASP A 66 -10.89 -7.06 14.53
CA ASP A 66 -11.07 -8.04 15.60
C ASP A 66 -9.77 -8.72 16.07
N ASN A 67 -8.71 -8.72 15.24
CA ASN A 67 -7.41 -9.32 15.58
C ASN A 67 -6.24 -8.37 15.30
N ILE A 68 -6.46 -7.08 15.54
CA ILE A 68 -5.46 -6.03 15.28
C ILE A 68 -4.14 -6.22 16.03
N GLU A 69 -4.17 -6.78 17.24
CA GLU A 69 -2.95 -7.08 18.00
C GLU A 69 -2.08 -8.13 17.29
N GLU A 70 -2.71 -9.13 16.65
CA GLU A 70 -2.00 -10.14 15.86
C GLU A 70 -1.36 -9.52 14.62
N LEU A 71 -2.01 -8.55 13.99
CA LEU A 71 -1.43 -7.78 12.88
C LEU A 71 -0.14 -7.07 13.32
N PHE A 72 -0.18 -6.34 14.44
CA PHE A 72 1.00 -5.63 14.93
C PHE A 72 2.13 -6.59 15.30
N ASN A 73 1.82 -7.72 15.96
CA ASN A 73 2.81 -8.76 16.25
C ASN A 73 3.42 -9.34 14.95
N ALA A 74 2.62 -9.54 13.91
CA ALA A 74 3.10 -10.04 12.62
C ALA A 74 4.01 -9.02 11.94
N LEU A 75 3.63 -7.74 11.91
CA LEU A 75 4.47 -6.65 11.38
C LEU A 75 5.77 -6.50 12.19
N GLU A 76 5.73 -6.68 13.51
CA GLU A 76 6.92 -6.68 14.37
C GLU A 76 7.87 -7.83 14.07
N SER A 77 7.33 -9.00 13.71
CA SER A 77 8.11 -10.23 13.50
C SER A 77 8.98 -10.27 12.24
N VAL A 78 8.70 -9.43 11.24
CA VAL A 78 9.50 -9.36 10.01
C VAL A 78 10.62 -8.33 10.10
N ASP A 79 11.76 -8.62 9.48
CA ASP A 79 12.92 -7.73 9.44
C ASP A 79 12.73 -6.56 8.46
N LEU A 80 11.96 -6.76 7.39
CA LEU A 80 11.66 -5.76 6.37
C LEU A 80 10.20 -5.85 5.93
N ILE A 81 9.49 -4.72 5.99
CA ILE A 81 8.13 -4.57 5.48
C ILE A 81 8.21 -3.89 4.12
N ILE A 82 7.61 -4.49 3.09
CA ILE A 82 7.57 -3.94 1.74
C ILE A 82 6.13 -3.64 1.37
N GLY A 83 5.85 -2.44 0.88
CA GLY A 83 4.51 -2.07 0.43
C GLY A 83 4.52 -0.93 -0.55
N HIS A 84 3.34 -0.39 -0.83
CA HIS A 84 3.18 0.74 -1.73
C HIS A 84 2.34 1.82 -1.04
N ASN A 85 2.94 2.99 -0.76
CA ASN A 85 2.29 4.12 -0.08
C ASN A 85 1.94 3.88 1.41
N LEU A 86 2.57 2.87 2.05
CA LEU A 86 2.34 2.53 3.45
C LEU A 86 2.51 3.71 4.41
N LEU A 87 3.58 4.48 4.22
CA LEU A 87 3.94 5.57 5.14
C LEU A 87 2.92 6.71 5.12
N MET A 88 2.32 6.96 3.96
CA MET A 88 1.40 8.08 3.77
C MET A 88 -0.07 7.64 3.77
N PHE A 89 -0.39 6.36 3.96
CA PHE A 89 -1.78 5.88 3.96
C PHE A 89 -2.01 4.79 5.00
N ASP A 90 -1.53 3.57 4.78
CA ASP A 90 -1.83 2.37 5.55
C ASP A 90 -1.48 2.55 7.03
N TYR A 91 -0.27 3.03 7.31
CA TYR A 91 0.16 3.28 8.68
C TYR A 91 -0.65 4.39 9.34
N ILE A 92 -1.13 5.38 8.58
CA ILE A 92 -2.01 6.42 9.11
C ILE A 92 -3.39 5.85 9.47
N VAL A 93 -3.93 4.91 8.68
CA VAL A 93 -5.14 4.16 9.04
C VAL A 93 -4.91 3.39 10.34
N LEU A 94 -3.81 2.64 10.42
CA LEU A 94 -3.45 1.84 11.59
C LEU A 94 -3.17 2.66 12.85
N SER A 95 -2.72 3.93 12.74
CA SER A 95 -2.52 4.82 13.90
C SER A 95 -3.78 5.06 14.72
N SER A 96 -4.98 4.75 14.22
CA SER A 96 -6.22 4.78 15.01
C SER A 96 -6.36 3.62 16.01
N TYR A 97 -5.58 2.55 15.85
CA TYR A 97 -5.64 1.33 16.66
C TYR A 97 -4.42 1.12 17.56
N TYR A 98 -3.41 1.98 17.47
CA TYR A 98 -2.17 1.84 18.25
C TYR A 98 -1.99 3.04 19.18
N SER A 99 -2.14 2.83 20.49
CA SER A 99 -2.18 3.90 21.48
C SER A 99 -0.83 4.27 22.09
N SER A 100 0.18 3.41 21.95
CA SER A 100 1.47 3.56 22.65
C SER A 100 2.48 4.45 21.92
N MET A 101 2.39 4.55 20.59
CA MET A 101 3.30 5.33 19.74
C MET A 101 2.66 5.54 18.37
N ASP A 102 3.15 6.48 17.55
CA ASP A 102 2.70 6.57 16.16
C ASP A 102 3.19 5.36 15.34
N VAL A 103 2.31 4.80 14.50
CA VAL A 103 2.61 3.58 13.71
C VAL A 103 3.69 3.85 12.67
N VAL A 104 3.74 5.05 12.08
CA VAL A 104 4.81 5.43 11.15
C VAL A 104 6.14 5.47 11.89
N GLU A 105 6.20 6.13 13.04
CA GLU A 105 7.42 6.17 13.87
C GLU A 105 7.92 4.76 14.24
N LYS A 106 7.00 3.83 14.50
CA LYS A 106 7.32 2.45 14.87
C LYS A 106 7.94 1.64 13.74
N PHE A 107 7.43 1.76 12.52
CA PHE A 107 7.75 0.83 11.43
C PHE A 107 8.58 1.44 10.30
N GLN A 108 8.70 2.76 10.20
CA GLN A 108 9.36 3.42 9.06
C GLN A 108 10.80 2.96 8.82
N GLU A 109 11.59 2.72 9.87
CA GLU A 109 13.01 2.34 9.75
C GLU A 109 13.20 0.95 9.13
N LYS A 110 12.17 0.11 9.18
CA LYS A 110 12.15 -1.21 8.53
C LYS A 110 11.13 -1.31 7.40
N THR A 111 10.70 -0.19 6.84
CA THR A 111 9.73 -0.14 5.74
C THR A 111 10.40 0.27 4.44
N PHE A 112 10.25 -0.56 3.40
CA PHE A 112 10.52 -0.24 2.02
C PHE A 112 9.21 0.14 1.33
N ASP A 113 8.95 1.45 1.25
CA ASP A 113 7.77 1.98 0.56
C ASP A 113 8.12 2.25 -0.91
N THR A 114 7.64 1.39 -1.81
CA THR A 114 7.97 1.45 -3.25
C THR A 114 7.59 2.77 -3.91
N LEU A 115 6.49 3.41 -3.46
CA LEU A 115 6.11 4.74 -3.94
C LEU A 115 7.15 5.77 -3.49
N LYS A 116 7.55 5.74 -2.22
CA LYS A 116 8.52 6.69 -1.68
C LYS A 116 9.87 6.57 -2.38
N GLU A 117 10.33 5.34 -2.63
CA GLU A 117 11.58 5.11 -3.36
C GLU A 117 11.52 5.60 -4.81
N LEU A 118 10.39 5.41 -5.50
CA LEU A 118 10.18 5.95 -6.85
C LEU A 118 10.10 7.47 -6.86
N GLU A 119 9.40 8.09 -5.90
CA GLU A 119 9.28 9.54 -5.81
C GLU A 119 10.64 10.21 -5.58
N LYS A 120 11.55 9.60 -4.81
CA LYS A 120 12.92 10.13 -4.59
C LYS A 120 13.68 10.34 -5.90
N VAL A 121 13.47 9.48 -6.89
CA VAL A 121 14.20 9.52 -8.18
C VAL A 121 13.41 10.18 -9.31
N THR A 122 12.08 10.08 -9.30
CA THR A 122 11.22 10.61 -10.38
C THR A 122 10.59 11.97 -10.05
N GLY A 123 10.40 12.27 -8.76
CA GLY A 123 9.57 13.38 -8.29
C GLY A 123 8.07 13.22 -8.62
N ILE A 124 7.61 12.02 -8.98
CA ILE A 124 6.26 11.75 -9.48
C ILE A 124 5.57 10.67 -8.65
N TRP A 125 4.36 10.98 -8.19
CA TRP A 125 3.48 10.00 -7.57
C TRP A 125 3.01 8.99 -8.62
N THR A 126 3.29 7.70 -8.39
CA THR A 126 3.00 6.60 -9.32
C THR A 126 2.23 5.52 -8.60
N GLY A 127 1.01 5.23 -9.03
CA GLY A 127 0.16 4.22 -8.38
C GLY A 127 0.56 2.78 -8.72
N LEU A 128 0.22 1.85 -7.83
CA LEU A 128 0.55 0.42 -7.96
C LEU A 128 0.02 -0.22 -9.24
N GLU A 129 -1.19 0.14 -9.67
CA GLU A 129 -1.81 -0.39 -10.90
C GLU A 129 -1.01 -0.01 -12.14
N ASP A 130 -0.54 1.24 -12.23
CA ASP A 130 0.31 1.71 -13.34
C ASP A 130 1.61 0.93 -13.41
N LEU A 131 2.26 0.73 -12.25
CA LEU A 131 3.48 -0.07 -12.16
C LEU A 131 3.23 -1.51 -12.58
N GLY A 132 2.19 -2.15 -12.03
CA GLY A 132 1.83 -3.53 -12.32
C GLY A 132 1.56 -3.75 -13.82
N GLN A 133 0.78 -2.86 -14.44
CA GLN A 133 0.47 -2.95 -15.85
C GLN A 133 1.73 -2.81 -16.72
N LEU A 134 2.57 -1.81 -16.44
CA LEU A 134 3.72 -1.47 -17.29
C LEU A 134 4.92 -2.43 -17.13
N ASN A 135 5.09 -3.03 -15.95
CA ASN A 135 6.27 -3.85 -15.63
C ASN A 135 5.96 -5.34 -15.56
N LEU A 136 4.75 -5.72 -15.11
CA LEU A 136 4.36 -7.12 -14.90
C LEU A 136 3.29 -7.59 -15.89
N ARG A 137 2.72 -6.67 -16.68
CA ARG A 137 1.52 -6.93 -17.52
C ARG A 137 0.35 -7.45 -16.70
N SER A 138 0.28 -7.07 -15.42
CA SER A 138 -0.88 -7.38 -14.59
C SER A 138 -2.09 -6.60 -15.11
N HIS A 139 -3.26 -7.18 -14.93
CA HIS A 139 -4.54 -6.56 -15.24
C HIS A 139 -5.40 -6.70 -14.00
N LYS A 140 -5.82 -5.58 -13.42
CA LYS A 140 -6.90 -5.54 -12.44
C LYS A 140 -8.20 -5.24 -13.16
N SER A 141 -9.28 -5.87 -12.73
CA SER A 141 -10.60 -5.68 -13.33
C SER A 141 -11.58 -4.96 -12.39
N GLU A 142 -11.18 -4.79 -11.14
CA GLU A 142 -12.00 -4.34 -10.04
C GLU A 142 -11.82 -2.83 -9.79
N ASP A 143 -12.94 -2.13 -9.65
CA ASP A 143 -12.99 -0.72 -9.27
C ASP A 143 -12.70 -0.59 -7.77
N THR A 144 -11.52 -0.07 -7.42
CA THR A 144 -11.06 0.12 -6.03
C THR A 144 -12.07 0.88 -5.17
N LEU A 145 -12.88 1.77 -5.76
CA LEU A 145 -13.91 2.52 -5.04
C LEU A 145 -15.04 1.63 -4.51
N LYS A 146 -15.19 0.40 -5.02
CA LYS A 146 -16.21 -0.55 -4.56
C LYS A 146 -15.74 -1.40 -3.38
N ILE A 147 -14.44 -1.48 -3.11
CA ILE A 147 -13.89 -2.37 -2.08
C ILE A 147 -14.49 -2.08 -0.69
N PRO A 148 -14.60 -0.80 -0.24
CA PRO A 148 -15.24 -0.51 1.04
C PRO A 148 -16.73 -0.88 1.10
N GLU A 149 -17.47 -0.69 -0.01
CA GLU A 149 -18.88 -1.09 -0.12
C GLU A 149 -19.02 -2.62 -0.06
N MET A 150 -18.23 -3.34 -0.85
CA MET A 150 -18.19 -4.81 -0.87
C MET A 150 -17.90 -5.39 0.51
N TRP A 151 -16.97 -4.79 1.27
CA TRP A 151 -16.69 -5.20 2.64
C TRP A 151 -17.91 -5.05 3.53
N ARG A 152 -18.56 -3.87 3.53
CA ARG A 152 -19.75 -3.61 4.34
C ARG A 152 -20.95 -4.49 3.96
N ASP A 153 -21.01 -4.92 2.69
CA ASP A 153 -22.01 -5.87 2.17
C ASP A 153 -21.69 -7.33 2.51
N GLY A 154 -20.59 -7.62 3.22
CA GLY A 154 -20.20 -8.96 3.65
C GLY A 154 -19.46 -9.78 2.61
N LYS A 155 -19.00 -9.17 1.50
CA LYS A 155 -18.22 -9.84 0.44
C LYS A 155 -16.74 -9.97 0.81
N HIS A 156 -16.46 -10.44 2.02
CA HIS A 156 -15.11 -10.42 2.59
C HIS A 156 -14.09 -11.24 1.79
N ASP A 157 -14.49 -12.37 1.22
CA ASP A 157 -13.59 -13.22 0.43
C ASP A 157 -13.19 -12.57 -0.90
N GLU A 158 -14.10 -11.82 -1.52
CA GLU A 158 -13.80 -11.04 -2.74
C GLU A 158 -12.81 -9.91 -2.43
N VAL A 159 -13.00 -9.21 -1.29
CA VAL A 159 -12.08 -8.17 -0.84
C VAL A 159 -10.70 -8.74 -0.51
N LYS A 160 -10.62 -9.90 0.15
CA LYS A 160 -9.35 -10.59 0.41
C LYS A 160 -8.65 -11.04 -0.87
N ALA A 161 -9.39 -11.50 -1.87
CA ALA A 161 -8.83 -11.87 -3.17
C ALA A 161 -8.26 -10.66 -3.92
N TYR A 162 -8.94 -9.52 -3.83
CA TYR A 162 -8.43 -8.25 -4.34
C TYR A 162 -7.12 -7.85 -3.62
N LEU A 163 -7.13 -7.80 -2.28
CA LEU A 163 -5.94 -7.46 -1.49
C LEU A 163 -4.76 -8.42 -1.75
N ARG A 164 -5.04 -9.71 -1.96
CA ARG A 164 -4.01 -10.67 -2.37
C ARG A 164 -3.36 -10.28 -3.69
N THR A 165 -4.14 -9.81 -4.66
CA THR A 165 -3.62 -9.37 -5.96
C THR A 165 -2.71 -8.15 -5.79
N ASP A 166 -3.04 -7.21 -4.90
CA ASP A 166 -2.22 -6.03 -4.59
C ASP A 166 -0.87 -6.43 -3.97
N LEU A 167 -0.90 -7.39 -3.05
CA LEU A 167 0.30 -7.99 -2.45
C LEU A 167 1.19 -8.67 -3.50
N GLU A 168 0.59 -9.46 -4.39
CA GLU A 168 1.31 -10.13 -5.48
C GLU A 168 1.94 -9.14 -6.47
N ILE A 169 1.24 -8.06 -6.81
CA ILE A 169 1.79 -6.98 -7.65
C ILE A 169 2.91 -6.26 -6.92
N THR A 170 2.72 -5.91 -5.65
CA THR A 170 3.74 -5.22 -4.82
C THR A 170 5.03 -6.04 -4.77
N LYS A 171 4.92 -7.33 -4.48
CA LYS A 171 6.04 -8.28 -4.53
C LYS A 171 6.68 -8.31 -5.91
N GLY A 172 5.88 -8.47 -6.95
CA GLY A 172 6.37 -8.52 -8.33
C GLY A 172 7.12 -7.25 -8.72
N ILE A 173 6.66 -6.07 -8.30
CA ILE A 173 7.32 -4.80 -8.56
C ILE A 173 8.65 -4.74 -7.82
N TYR A 174 8.68 -5.06 -6.52
CA TYR A 174 9.91 -5.13 -5.74
C TYR A 174 10.95 -6.05 -6.39
N ASP A 175 10.56 -7.29 -6.71
CA ASP A 175 11.43 -8.28 -7.34
C ASP A 175 11.92 -7.81 -8.72
N TYR A 176 11.03 -7.21 -9.52
CA TYR A 176 11.39 -6.67 -10.84
C TYR A 176 12.40 -5.53 -10.71
N GLY A 177 12.17 -4.57 -9.81
CA GLY A 177 13.08 -3.46 -9.57
C GLY A 177 14.45 -3.93 -9.08
N LYS A 178 14.49 -4.88 -8.15
CA LYS A 178 15.72 -5.48 -7.61
C LYS A 178 16.51 -6.25 -8.67
N THR A 179 15.83 -7.00 -9.54
CA THR A 179 16.49 -7.85 -10.54
C THR A 179 16.86 -7.11 -11.83
N ARG A 180 16.05 -6.14 -12.27
CA ARG A 180 16.26 -5.40 -13.52
C ARG A 180 16.96 -4.07 -13.32
N GLY A 181 16.87 -3.47 -12.12
CA GLY A 181 17.43 -2.16 -11.82
C GLY A 181 16.72 -1.01 -12.54
N GLU A 182 15.53 -1.26 -13.10
CA GLU A 182 14.70 -0.25 -13.74
C GLU A 182 13.20 -0.55 -13.63
N LEU A 183 12.39 0.50 -13.66
CA LEU A 183 10.93 0.41 -13.71
C LEU A 183 10.36 1.39 -14.72
N LYS A 184 9.25 1.00 -15.35
CA LYS A 184 8.42 1.84 -16.20
C LYS A 184 7.29 2.45 -15.40
N TYR A 185 6.96 3.69 -15.72
CA TYR A 185 5.86 4.42 -15.10
C TYR A 185 5.27 5.44 -16.08
N THR A 186 3.99 5.74 -15.90
CA THR A 186 3.31 6.81 -16.63
C THR A 186 3.67 8.16 -16.03
N TYR A 187 4.08 9.12 -16.87
CA TYR A 187 4.27 10.50 -16.42
C TYR A 187 3.12 11.38 -16.87
N LYS A 188 2.77 12.33 -16.00
CA LYS A 188 1.70 13.30 -16.23
C LYS A 188 2.27 14.72 -16.27
N GLU A 189 1.69 15.55 -17.12
CA GLU A 189 1.92 17.00 -17.13
C GLU A 189 0.57 17.70 -16.99
N TYR A 190 0.46 18.60 -16.01
CA TYR A 190 -0.81 19.29 -15.68
C TYR A 190 -2.00 18.33 -15.44
N GLY A 191 -1.73 17.13 -14.93
CA GLY A 191 -2.75 16.11 -14.66
C GLY A 191 -3.08 15.20 -15.84
N GLU A 192 -2.56 15.49 -17.03
CA GLU A 192 -2.79 14.69 -18.23
C GLU A 192 -1.66 13.67 -18.45
N ILE A 193 -2.02 12.44 -18.80
CA ILE A 193 -1.06 11.40 -19.20
C ILE A 193 -0.35 11.85 -20.48
N LYS A 194 0.98 11.88 -20.45
CA LYS A 194 1.81 12.25 -21.60
C LYS A 194 2.55 11.07 -22.22
N GLY A 195 2.76 10.01 -21.46
CA GLY A 195 3.36 8.78 -21.96
C GLY A 195 4.03 7.97 -20.86
N VAL A 196 4.88 7.02 -21.26
CA VAL A 196 5.61 6.12 -20.36
C VAL A 196 7.09 6.49 -20.36
N ARG A 197 7.70 6.53 -19.18
CA ARG A 197 9.15 6.68 -18.98
C ARG A 197 9.71 5.46 -18.28
N THR A 198 11.03 5.29 -18.35
CA THR A 198 11.78 4.29 -17.59
C THR A 198 12.71 5.01 -16.63
N VAL A 199 12.75 4.57 -15.37
CA VAL A 199 13.63 5.08 -14.33
C VAL A 199 14.53 3.97 -13.81
N LYS A 200 15.80 4.29 -13.55
CA LYS A 200 16.71 3.36 -12.88
C LYS A 200 16.41 3.34 -11.38
N VAL A 201 16.35 2.14 -10.82
CA VAL A 201 16.15 1.91 -9.40
C VAL A 201 17.30 1.08 -8.84
N HIS A 202 17.60 1.29 -7.55
CA HIS A 202 18.69 0.62 -6.83
C HIS A 202 18.13 -0.01 -5.56
N TRP A 203 17.29 -1.04 -5.74
CA TRP A 203 16.53 -1.73 -4.70
C TRP A 203 17.24 -2.97 -4.16
#